data_AF-A0A2G9PJK1-F1
#
_entry.id   AF-A0A2G9PJK1-F1
#
_cell.length_a   1.000
_cell.length_b   1.000
_cell.length_c   1.000
_cell.angle_alpha   90.00
_cell.angle_beta   90.00
_cell.angle_gamma   90.00
#
_symmetry.space_group_name_H-M   'P 1'
#
loop_
_entity.id
_entity.type
_entity.pdbx_description
1 polymer ?
#
loop_
_entity_poly.entity_id
_entity_poly.type
_entity_poly.pdbx_seq_one_letter_code
_entity_poly.pdbx_strand_id
1 'polypeptide(L)'
;CWCSSNDPRRLRQLKDACRACYDYATTFKTPFISGKDSMFNDFKGYDNDSNPLKISVYPTLLISAIGVIEDVRQTNTIDLKLTGDLIYVIGNTMDECGASDFYHAYSKI
;
A
#
# COMPACT_ATOMS: atom_id res chain seq x y z
N CYS A 1 -5.51 -3.24 -7.22
CA CYS A 1 -5.25 -4.31 -8.21
C CYS A 1 -5.18 -5.65 -7.51
N TRP A 2 -5.94 -6.63 -8.00
CA TRP A 2 -6.00 -7.98 -7.42
C TRP A 2 -5.77 -9.04 -8.49
N CYS A 3 -5.22 -10.17 -8.04
CA CYS A 3 -4.76 -11.23 -8.92
C CYS A 3 -5.92 -12.11 -9.45
N SER A 4 -6.98 -12.30 -8.67
CA SER A 4 -8.15 -13.10 -9.10
C SER A 4 -9.43 -12.70 -8.36
N SER A 5 -10.54 -12.65 -9.09
CA SER A 5 -11.90 -12.56 -8.51
C SER A 5 -12.51 -13.94 -8.23
N ASN A 6 -11.88 -15.02 -8.68
CA ASN A 6 -12.45 -16.37 -8.54
C ASN A 6 -11.88 -17.13 -7.34
N ASP A 7 -10.77 -16.68 -6.77
CA ASP A 7 -10.24 -17.23 -5.51
C ASP A 7 -10.92 -16.54 -4.32
N PRO A 8 -11.72 -17.27 -3.51
CA PRO A 8 -12.42 -16.69 -2.36
C PRO A 8 -11.49 -16.02 -1.34
N ARG A 9 -10.25 -16.50 -1.19
CA ARG A 9 -9.26 -15.89 -0.29
C ARG A 9 -8.82 -14.53 -0.80
N ARG A 10 -8.63 -14.39 -2.12
CA ARG A 10 -8.26 -13.11 -2.75
C ARG A 10 -9.40 -12.11 -2.69
N LEU A 11 -10.64 -12.56 -2.92
CA LEU A 11 -11.82 -11.73 -2.70
C LEU A 11 -11.98 -11.28 -1.25
N ARG A 12 -11.68 -12.15 -0.28
CA ARG A 12 -11.71 -11.77 1.14
C ARG A 12 -10.70 -10.66 1.45
N GLN A 13 -9.48 -10.77 0.94
CA GLN A 13 -8.47 -9.71 1.05
C GLN A 13 -8.96 -8.37 0.46
N LEU A 14 -9.60 -8.40 -0.70
CA LEU A 14 -10.18 -7.19 -1.32
C LEU A 14 -11.28 -6.59 -0.42
N LYS A 15 -12.19 -7.42 0.09
CA LYS A 15 -13.27 -6.98 0.97
C LYS A 15 -12.73 -6.33 2.25
N ASP A 16 -11.73 -6.93 2.88
CA ASP A 16 -11.14 -6.41 4.11
C ASP A 16 -10.35 -5.11 3.84
N ALA A 17 -9.67 -5.00 2.69
CA ALA A 17 -9.07 -3.74 2.25
C ALA A 17 -10.11 -2.63 2.02
N CYS A 18 -11.23 -2.93 1.36
CA CYS A 18 -12.31 -1.96 1.16
C CYS A 18 -12.95 -1.49 2.49
N ARG A 19 -13.08 -2.38 3.47
CA ARG A 19 -13.56 -2.03 4.82
C ARG A 19 -12.60 -1.06 5.51
N ALA A 20 -11.31 -1.37 5.51
CA ALA A 20 -10.30 -0.47 6.07
C ALA A 20 -10.35 0.91 5.39
N CYS A 21 -10.47 0.97 4.06
CA CYS A 21 -10.66 2.22 3.34
C CYS A 21 -11.88 3.01 3.86
N TYR A 22 -13.03 2.36 4.04
CA TYR A 22 -14.22 3.00 4.58
C TYR A 22 -14.00 3.54 6.00
N ASP A 23 -13.44 2.73 6.89
CA ASP A 23 -13.20 3.09 8.29
C ASP A 23 -12.29 4.32 8.38
N TYR A 24 -11.20 4.35 7.61
CA TYR A 24 -10.28 5.49 7.60
C TYR A 24 -10.85 6.73 6.91
N ALA A 25 -11.55 6.58 5.78
CA ALA A 25 -12.16 7.71 5.08
C ALA A 25 -13.20 8.42 5.96
N THR A 26 -14.01 7.65 6.70
CA THR A 26 -15.02 8.20 7.61
C THR A 26 -14.41 8.78 8.88
N THR A 27 -13.39 8.13 9.45
CA THR A 27 -12.68 8.62 10.65
C THR A 27 -11.97 9.95 10.39
N PHE A 28 -11.20 10.03 9.29
CA PHE A 28 -10.44 11.24 8.95
C PHE A 28 -11.25 12.28 8.17
N LYS A 29 -12.52 11.98 7.85
CA LYS A 29 -13.39 12.85 7.02
C LYS A 29 -12.78 13.17 5.65
N THR A 30 -12.06 12.21 5.08
CA THR A 30 -11.37 12.33 3.80
C THR A 30 -11.98 11.33 2.82
N PRO A 31 -12.99 11.73 2.02
CA PRO A 31 -13.73 10.78 1.17
C PRO A 31 -12.90 10.34 -0.03
N PHE A 32 -13.10 9.09 -0.46
CA PHE A 32 -12.70 8.64 -1.79
C PHE A 32 -13.70 9.16 -2.81
N ILE A 33 -13.25 10.04 -3.70
CA ILE A 33 -14.11 10.67 -4.73
C ILE A 33 -14.09 9.94 -6.08
N SER A 34 -13.10 9.06 -6.29
CA SER A 34 -12.95 8.27 -7.50
C SER A 34 -12.10 7.03 -7.22
N GLY A 35 -12.14 6.07 -8.14
CA GLY A 35 -11.34 4.86 -8.06
C GLY A 35 -11.51 4.00 -9.31
N LYS A 36 -10.58 3.05 -9.48
CA LYS A 36 -10.62 2.03 -10.52
C LYS A 36 -10.12 0.72 -9.93
N ASP A 37 -10.69 -0.39 -10.36
CA ASP A 37 -10.14 -1.70 -10.12
C ASP A 37 -9.42 -2.26 -11.36
N SER A 38 -8.51 -3.18 -11.10
CA SER A 38 -7.88 -4.02 -12.10
C SER A 38 -7.80 -5.41 -11.48
N MET A 39 -8.59 -6.31 -12.06
CA MET A 39 -8.73 -7.71 -11.63
C MET A 39 -8.06 -8.64 -12.65
N PHE A 40 -7.85 -9.89 -12.24
CA PHE A 40 -7.24 -10.94 -13.07
C PHE A 40 -5.79 -10.65 -13.48
N ASN A 41 -5.02 -10.02 -12.59
CA ASN A 41 -3.59 -9.79 -12.76
C ASN A 41 -2.75 -11.06 -12.46
N ASP A 42 -3.22 -12.21 -12.94
CA ASP A 42 -2.51 -13.48 -12.91
C ASP A 42 -1.95 -13.75 -14.32
N PHE A 43 -0.67 -14.05 -14.41
CA PHE A 43 -0.11 -14.70 -15.60
C PHE A 43 -0.35 -16.21 -15.52
N LYS A 44 -0.77 -16.81 -16.63
CA LYS A 44 -0.87 -18.26 -16.82
C LYS A 44 -0.18 -18.62 -18.13
N GLY A 45 0.81 -19.49 -18.07
CA GLY A 45 1.60 -19.91 -19.23
C GLY A 45 2.34 -21.20 -18.95
N TYR A 46 3.49 -21.37 -19.59
CA TYR A 46 4.37 -22.52 -19.39
C TYR A 46 5.79 -22.04 -19.12
N ASP A 47 6.56 -22.82 -18.37
CA ASP A 47 8.01 -22.60 -18.19
C ASP A 47 8.82 -23.18 -19.37
N ASN A 48 10.15 -23.13 -19.27
CA ASN A 48 11.06 -23.62 -20.33
C ASN A 48 10.92 -25.13 -20.60
N ASP A 49 10.41 -25.89 -19.63
CA ASP A 49 10.25 -27.34 -19.72
C ASP A 49 8.81 -27.74 -20.07
N SER A 50 7.99 -26.78 -20.54
CA SER A 50 6.56 -26.96 -20.88
C SER A 50 5.66 -27.34 -19.70
N ASN A 51 6.06 -27.06 -18.46
CA ASN A 51 5.17 -27.23 -17.30
C ASN A 51 4.26 -26.01 -17.14
N PRO A 52 2.97 -26.21 -16.77
CA PRO A 52 2.06 -25.09 -16.48
C PRO A 52 2.62 -24.19 -15.37
N LEU A 53 2.73 -22.90 -15.66
CA LEU A 53 3.22 -21.87 -14.76
C LEU A 53 2.11 -20.84 -14.48
N LYS A 54 1.94 -20.49 -13.21
CA LYS A 54 1.06 -19.40 -12.79
C LYS A 54 1.84 -18.41 -11.93
N ILE A 55 1.83 -17.14 -12.31
CA ILE A 55 2.45 -16.05 -11.53
C ILE A 55 1.33 -15.08 -11.13
N SER A 56 1.23 -14.78 -9.84
CA SER A 56 0.22 -13.89 -9.28
C SER A 56 0.88 -12.62 -8.75
N VAL A 57 0.31 -11.46 -9.07
CA VAL A 57 0.67 -10.22 -8.36
C VAL A 57 0.21 -10.29 -6.90
N TYR A 58 0.90 -9.55 -6.03
CA TYR A 58 0.39 -9.29 -4.70
C TYR A 58 -0.88 -8.43 -4.76
N PRO A 59 -1.81 -8.58 -3.79
CA PRO A 59 -2.85 -7.58 -3.54
C PRO A 59 -2.21 -6.20 -3.36
N THR A 60 -2.53 -5.27 -4.25
CA THR A 60 -1.93 -3.92 -4.23
C THR A 60 -3.03 -2.87 -4.18
N LEU A 61 -2.99 -2.03 -3.15
CA LEU A 61 -3.82 -0.85 -3.03
C LEU A 61 -2.95 0.38 -3.33
N LEU A 62 -3.41 1.23 -4.25
CA LEU A 62 -2.78 2.51 -4.54
C LEU A 62 -3.77 3.61 -4.18
N ILE A 63 -3.35 4.52 -3.32
CA ILE A 63 -4.15 5.65 -2.84
C ILE A 63 -3.46 6.95 -3.25
N SER A 64 -4.21 7.82 -3.90
CA SER A 64 -3.79 9.20 -4.19
C SER A 64 -4.65 10.15 -3.38
N ALA A 65 -4.03 11.17 -2.79
CA ALA A 65 -4.71 12.22 -2.05
C ALA A 65 -4.48 13.57 -2.71
N ILE A 66 -5.48 14.44 -2.61
CA ILE A 66 -5.42 15.84 -3.03
C ILE A 66 -5.95 16.71 -1.90
N GLY A 67 -5.37 17.89 -1.71
CA GLY A 67 -5.76 18.83 -0.69
C GLY A 67 -5.52 20.26 -1.16
N VAL A 68 -6.32 21.19 -0.65
CA VAL A 68 -6.14 22.63 -0.89
C VAL A 68 -5.37 23.20 0.29
N ILE A 69 -4.36 24.00 0.02
CA ILE A 69 -3.59 24.73 1.03
C ILE A 69 -3.74 26.22 0.80
N GLU A 70 -3.79 26.99 1.89
CA GLU A 70 -4.01 28.45 1.83
C GLU A 70 -2.80 29.18 1.24
N ASP A 71 -1.59 28.77 1.61
CA ASP A 71 -0.35 29.37 1.17
C ASP A 71 0.73 28.32 0.87
N VAL A 72 1.06 28.16 -0.41
CA VAL A 72 2.06 27.20 -0.89
C VAL A 72 3.46 27.45 -0.32
N ARG A 73 3.76 28.67 0.15
CA ARG A 73 5.05 29.04 0.73
C ARG A 73 5.29 28.43 2.10
N GLN A 74 4.24 27.89 2.74
CA GLN A 74 4.32 27.20 4.03
C GLN A 74 4.55 25.68 3.90
N THR A 75 4.74 25.19 2.68
CA THR A 75 5.06 23.77 2.45
C THR A 75 6.47 23.44 2.96
N ASN A 76 6.62 22.26 3.54
CA ASN A 76 7.90 21.77 4.04
C ASN A 76 8.40 20.61 3.18
N THR A 77 9.72 20.45 3.11
CA THR A 77 10.39 19.31 2.47
C THR A 77 11.07 18.44 3.55
N ILE A 78 11.40 17.20 3.18
CA ILE A 78 11.86 16.16 4.12
C ILE A 78 13.27 16.39 4.71
N ASP A 79 14.09 17.22 4.07
CA ASP A 79 15.46 17.51 4.51
C ASP A 79 15.52 18.35 5.80
N LEU A 80 16.58 18.15 6.59
CA LEU A 80 16.85 18.92 7.80
C LEU A 80 17.14 20.39 7.46
N LYS A 81 16.59 21.31 8.25
CA LYS A 81 16.60 22.75 7.93
C LYS A 81 17.73 23.48 8.61
N LEU A 82 17.86 23.36 9.92
CA LEU A 82 18.84 24.11 10.70
C LEU A 82 19.59 23.20 11.67
N THR A 83 20.86 23.53 11.88
CA THR A 83 21.65 22.92 12.94
C THR A 83 21.04 23.25 14.30
N GLY A 84 20.88 22.23 15.13
CA GLY A 84 20.28 22.38 16.46
C GLY A 84 18.77 22.16 16.49
N ASP A 85 18.13 21.95 15.35
CA ASP A 85 16.72 21.54 15.31
C ASP A 85 16.52 20.21 16.04
N LEU A 86 15.42 20.11 16.76
CA LEU A 86 15.03 18.90 17.49
C LEU A 86 14.25 17.96 16.57
N ILE A 87 14.57 16.67 16.63
CA ILE A 87 13.86 15.61 15.89
C ILE A 87 12.95 14.88 16.87
N TYR A 88 11.67 14.79 16.52
CA TYR A 88 10.65 14.11 17.31
C TYR A 88 10.09 12.91 16.55
N VAL A 89 9.90 11.81 17.26
CA VAL A 89 9.10 10.67 16.80
C VAL A 89 7.75 10.76 17.50
N ILE A 90 6.67 10.86 16.72
CA ILE A 90 5.31 10.97 17.24
C ILE A 90 4.60 9.63 17.09
N GLY A 91 4.02 9.12 18.18
CA GLY A 91 3.31 7.85 18.22
C GLY A 91 4.09 6.75 18.93
N ASN A 92 3.47 5.57 19.00
CA ASN A 92 4.08 4.39 19.60
C ASN A 92 4.87 3.61 18.54
N THR A 93 5.96 2.95 18.95
CA THR A 93 6.73 2.03 18.11
C THR A 93 6.63 0.62 18.68
N MET A 94 6.51 -0.38 17.80
CA MET A 94 6.37 -1.80 18.15
C MET A 94 7.26 -2.64 17.22
N ASP A 95 7.35 -3.96 17.44
CA ASP A 95 8.05 -4.88 16.54
C ASP A 95 7.23 -5.15 15.26
N GLU A 96 7.32 -4.21 14.31
CA GLU A 96 6.48 -4.15 13.10
C GLU A 96 7.29 -4.33 11.81
N CYS A 97 8.45 -4.98 11.87
CA CYS A 97 9.33 -5.17 10.70
C CYS A 97 8.84 -6.23 9.68
N GLY A 98 7.70 -6.88 9.92
CA GLY A 98 7.11 -7.84 9.00
C GLY A 98 6.83 -7.23 7.62
N ALA A 99 7.28 -7.92 6.56
CA ALA A 99 7.19 -7.46 5.16
C ALA A 99 7.88 -6.10 4.87
N SER A 100 8.83 -5.66 5.71
CA SER A 100 9.66 -4.48 5.47
C SER A 100 10.82 -4.74 4.50
N ASP A 101 11.35 -3.68 3.89
CA ASP A 101 12.59 -3.75 3.09
C ASP A 101 13.80 -4.19 3.91
N PHE A 102 13.83 -3.87 5.21
CA PHE A 102 14.90 -4.32 6.11
C PHE A 102 14.94 -5.85 6.19
N TYR A 103 13.79 -6.49 6.45
CA TYR A 103 13.76 -7.97 6.45
C TYR A 103 13.93 -8.56 5.06
N HIS A 104 13.46 -7.89 4.00
CA HIS A 104 13.75 -8.34 2.64
C HIS A 104 15.26 -8.37 2.32
N ALA A 105 16.01 -7.37 2.78
CA ALA A 105 17.44 -7.27 2.52
C ALA A 105 18.31 -8.18 3.40
N TYR A 106 17.91 -8.41 4.66
CA TYR A 106 18.76 -9.06 5.67
C TYR A 106 18.25 -10.40 6.18
N SER A 107 16.98 -10.74 5.93
CA SER A 107 16.44 -12.06 6.29
C SER A 107 16.41 -12.92 5.03
N LYS A 108 17.00 -14.12 5.09
CA LYS A 108 16.72 -15.17 4.10
C LYS A 108 15.27 -15.60 4.28
N ILE A 109 14.36 -14.92 3.59
CA ILE A 109 13.02 -15.44 3.29
C ILE A 109 13.16 -16.41 2.12
#